data_AF-A0A382SRI2-F1
#
_entry.id   AF-A0A382SRI2-F1
#
_cell.length_a   1.000
_cell.length_b   1.000
_cell.length_c   1.000
_cell.angle_alpha   90.00
_cell.angle_beta   90.00
_cell.angle_gamma   90.00
#
_symmetry.space_group_name_H-M   'P 1'
#
loop_
_entity.id
_entity.type
_entity.pdbx_description
1 polymer ?
#
loop_
_entity_poly.entity_id
_entity_poly.type
_entity_poly.pdbx_seq_one_letter_code
_entity_poly.pdbx_strand_id
1 'polypeptide(L)'
;GLNWTNGNIPAYVLNTKFADIGFFQSNHDFFENHEAYTDQFDGLHVFTGVYMWDTANGDDTTNYFHFYNPTPDDENSWIINHVTDITQSSNYDYDGQDAQQFLFPGISFSNTSSNVIWFVCNKVSAFDENGYTDIDIYLYRSEDFGSSWLWIGNLTNTTDGHHIESYIHAAPLSTDNDITFMYAIPDLDVQTNPDDFGYPDYKQLIYFGHYQGEDFELGDNSLVITEIMQNPSAVNDEFGEWFEIYNDNQMAVSLTGYKLKDSGTDIHVIEGNLFLLPNSYIVLGNNEDLNTNGGVSIDYQYADISLGN
;
A
#
# COMPACT_ATOMS: atom_id res chain seq x y z
N GLY A 1 10.69 21.48 -0.46
CA GLY A 1 11.58 20.40 -0.89
C GLY A 1 13.02 20.76 -0.59
N LEU A 2 13.62 20.12 0.42
CA LEU A 2 15.06 19.86 0.40
C LEU A 2 15.23 18.65 -0.53
N ASN A 3 16.22 18.67 -1.43
CA ASN A 3 16.46 17.55 -2.33
C ASN A 3 16.74 16.28 -1.51
N TRP A 4 15.77 15.36 -1.46
CA TRP A 4 16.02 14.01 -1.00
C TRP A 4 16.97 13.35 -2.02
N THR A 5 18.15 12.98 -1.56
CA THR A 5 19.06 12.13 -2.33
C THR A 5 19.28 10.86 -1.52
N ASN A 6 19.44 9.72 -2.20
CA ASN A 6 19.70 8.39 -1.61
C ASN A 6 20.83 8.34 -0.56
N GLY A 7 21.59 9.42 -0.35
CA GLY A 7 22.68 9.50 0.61
C GLY A 7 22.31 9.31 2.09
N ASN A 8 21.03 9.20 2.44
CA ASN A 8 20.56 9.10 3.83
C ASN A 8 19.97 7.73 4.23
N ILE A 9 19.84 6.76 3.30
CA ILE A 9 19.43 5.38 3.61
C ILE A 9 20.59 4.44 3.26
N PRO A 10 21.18 3.72 4.23
CA PRO A 10 22.25 2.78 3.93
C PRO A 10 21.76 1.68 2.97
N ALA A 11 22.55 1.35 1.95
CA ALA A 11 22.16 0.39 0.92
C ALA A 11 21.75 -0.99 1.48
N TYR A 12 22.35 -1.44 2.59
CA TYR A 12 21.94 -2.69 3.24
C TYR A 12 20.56 -2.57 3.90
N VAL A 13 20.23 -1.42 4.52
CA VAL A 13 18.90 -1.17 5.08
C VAL A 13 17.88 -1.19 3.95
N LEU A 14 18.14 -0.45 2.88
CA LEU A 14 17.27 -0.39 1.71
C LEU A 14 16.99 -1.77 1.12
N ASN A 15 18.04 -2.55 0.83
CA ASN A 15 17.91 -3.91 0.28
C ASN A 15 17.16 -4.86 1.21
N THR A 16 17.45 -4.82 2.52
CA THR A 16 16.74 -5.64 3.49
C THR A 16 15.27 -5.26 3.58
N LYS A 17 14.95 -3.97 3.65
CA LYS A 17 13.58 -3.48 3.82
C LYS A 17 12.71 -3.73 2.59
N PHE A 18 13.26 -3.64 1.38
CA PHE A 18 12.54 -4.10 0.18
C PHE A 18 12.31 -5.60 0.17
N ALA A 19 13.31 -6.40 0.55
CA ALA A 19 13.18 -7.85 0.62
C ALA A 19 12.13 -8.29 1.67
N ASP A 20 12.03 -7.57 2.80
CA ASP A 20 11.03 -7.80 3.86
C ASP A 20 9.58 -7.71 3.32
N ILE A 21 9.35 -6.90 2.27
CA ILE A 21 8.05 -6.72 1.62
C ILE A 21 7.96 -7.39 0.24
N GLY A 22 8.86 -8.33 -0.07
CA GLY A 22 8.79 -9.18 -1.26
C GLY A 22 9.43 -8.62 -2.53
N PHE A 23 10.18 -7.52 -2.45
CA PHE A 23 10.90 -6.93 -3.59
C PHE A 23 12.38 -7.28 -3.52
N PHE A 24 12.82 -8.22 -4.37
CA PHE A 24 14.17 -8.79 -4.34
C PHE A 24 15.12 -8.22 -5.41
N GLN A 25 14.65 -7.26 -6.21
CA GLN A 25 15.43 -6.66 -7.28
C GLN A 25 16.66 -5.95 -6.72
N SER A 26 17.79 -6.12 -7.41
CA SER A 26 19.11 -5.66 -6.94
C SER A 26 19.43 -4.20 -7.28
N ASN A 27 18.65 -3.59 -8.17
CA ASN A 27 18.83 -2.21 -8.59
C ASN A 27 17.55 -1.41 -8.40
N HIS A 28 17.72 -0.16 -8.00
CA HIS A 28 16.63 0.78 -7.70
C HIS A 28 16.98 2.13 -8.30
N ASP A 29 16.03 2.73 -9.02
CA ASP A 29 16.09 4.10 -9.50
C ASP A 29 14.86 4.86 -8.99
N PHE A 30 15.10 6.00 -8.36
CA PHE A 30 14.08 6.72 -7.62
C PHE A 30 13.58 7.88 -8.46
N PHE A 31 12.26 8.07 -8.46
CA PHE A 31 11.67 9.20 -9.15
C PHE A 31 12.16 10.50 -8.51
N GLU A 32 12.42 11.51 -9.35
CA GLU A 32 12.77 12.83 -8.86
C GLU A 32 11.62 13.46 -8.05
N ASN A 33 10.38 13.14 -8.43
CA ASN A 33 9.18 13.59 -7.73
C ASN A 33 8.93 12.77 -6.47
N HIS A 34 8.88 13.46 -5.35
CA HIS A 34 8.58 12.88 -4.06
C HIS A 34 7.75 13.86 -3.23
N GLU A 35 6.93 13.31 -2.36
CA GLU A 35 6.24 14.05 -1.31
C GLU A 35 6.84 13.67 0.04
N ALA A 36 6.90 14.63 0.96
CA ALA A 36 7.46 14.40 2.28
C ALA A 36 6.66 15.12 3.36
N TYR A 37 6.51 14.47 4.50
CA TYR A 37 5.74 14.97 5.64
C TYR A 37 6.44 14.62 6.94
N THR A 38 6.37 15.53 7.92
CA THR A 38 6.81 15.25 9.29
C THR A 38 5.58 15.15 10.17
N ASP A 39 5.43 13.99 10.82
CA ASP A 39 4.29 13.74 11.70
C ASP A 39 4.43 14.47 13.05
N GLN A 40 3.39 14.36 13.88
CA GLN A 40 3.35 14.99 15.21
C GLN A 40 4.34 14.39 16.23
N PHE A 41 4.96 13.27 15.91
CA PHE A 41 5.97 12.56 16.69
C PHE A 41 7.39 12.80 16.16
N ASP A 42 7.57 13.78 15.27
CA ASP A 42 8.82 14.09 14.56
C ASP A 42 9.32 12.96 13.63
N GLY A 43 8.44 12.01 13.27
CA GLY A 43 8.72 10.97 12.28
C GLY A 43 8.68 11.53 10.86
N LEU A 44 9.59 11.07 10.01
CA LEU A 44 9.70 11.49 8.61
C LEU A 44 9.03 10.47 7.69
N HIS A 45 8.06 10.94 6.91
CA HIS A 45 7.42 10.20 5.83
C HIS A 45 7.91 10.73 4.49
N VAL A 46 8.25 9.82 3.56
CA VAL A 46 8.59 10.13 2.18
C VAL A 46 7.85 9.17 1.26
N PHE A 47 7.23 9.73 0.23
CA PHE A 47 6.50 8.98 -0.79
C PHE A 47 7.14 9.23 -2.15
N THR A 48 7.58 8.17 -2.81
CA THR A 48 8.22 8.29 -4.13
C THR A 48 8.02 7.02 -4.95
N GLY A 49 8.07 7.19 -6.27
CA GLY A 49 8.13 6.07 -7.21
C GLY A 49 9.53 5.48 -7.25
N VAL A 50 9.62 4.17 -7.35
CA VAL A 50 10.89 3.46 -7.50
C VAL A 50 10.77 2.48 -8.64
N TYR A 51 11.60 2.66 -9.66
CA TYR A 51 11.85 1.68 -10.71
C TYR A 51 12.87 0.66 -10.19
N MET A 52 12.49 -0.60 -10.23
CA MET A 52 13.27 -1.71 -9.68
C MET A 52 13.50 -2.75 -10.77
N TRP A 53 14.73 -3.22 -10.93
CA TRP A 53 15.05 -4.23 -11.94
C TRP A 53 16.10 -5.23 -11.48
N ASP A 54 16.01 -6.43 -12.03
CA ASP A 54 17.03 -7.46 -11.90
C ASP A 54 17.56 -7.91 -13.27
N THR A 55 18.84 -7.57 -13.51
CA THR A 55 19.59 -7.99 -14.69
C THR A 55 19.64 -9.50 -14.94
N ALA A 56 19.41 -10.33 -13.90
CA ALA A 56 19.46 -11.78 -14.03
C ALA A 56 18.13 -12.42 -14.45
N ASN A 57 17.00 -11.80 -14.09
CA ASN A 57 15.67 -12.42 -14.17
C ASN A 57 14.68 -11.69 -15.10
N GLY A 58 14.99 -10.46 -15.53
CA GLY A 58 14.10 -9.66 -16.38
C GLY A 58 12.81 -9.25 -15.68
N ASP A 59 12.87 -9.17 -14.34
CA ASP A 59 11.76 -8.77 -13.48
C ASP A 59 11.90 -7.28 -13.16
N ASP A 60 11.27 -6.47 -14.02
CA ASP A 60 11.31 -5.02 -13.97
C ASP A 60 9.93 -4.51 -13.51
N THR A 61 9.89 -3.77 -12.41
CA THR A 61 8.66 -3.23 -11.86
C THR A 61 8.86 -1.78 -11.44
N THR A 62 7.78 -1.00 -11.45
CA THR A 62 7.78 0.36 -10.94
C THR A 62 6.63 0.51 -9.96
N ASN A 63 6.92 1.00 -8.76
CA ASN A 63 5.96 1.05 -7.67
C ASN A 63 6.08 2.35 -6.90
N TYR A 64 4.98 2.84 -6.35
CA TYR A 64 5.02 3.84 -5.29
C TYR A 64 5.27 3.16 -3.96
N PHE A 65 6.19 3.74 -3.18
CA PHE A 65 6.52 3.28 -1.83
C PHE A 65 6.38 4.42 -0.83
N HIS A 66 6.08 4.02 0.40
CA HIS A 66 6.07 4.87 1.58
C HIS A 66 7.29 4.50 2.45
N PHE A 67 8.23 5.43 2.56
CA PHE A 67 9.38 5.36 3.43
C PHE A 67 9.08 6.12 4.71
N TYR A 68 9.14 5.44 5.84
CA TYR A 68 8.89 6.03 7.15
C TYR A 68 10.11 5.88 8.05
N ASN A 69 10.58 6.96 8.66
CA ASN A 69 11.58 6.93 9.70
C ASN A 69 11.04 7.58 10.98
N PRO A 70 10.69 6.79 12.01
CA PRO A 70 10.21 7.30 13.30
C PRO A 70 11.29 8.02 14.11
N THR A 71 12.56 7.89 13.73
CA THR A 71 13.70 8.53 14.39
C THR A 71 14.67 9.02 13.31
N PRO A 72 14.42 10.17 12.67
CA PRO A 72 15.20 10.63 11.50
C PRO A 72 16.71 10.76 11.71
N ASP A 73 17.16 10.86 12.97
CA ASP A 73 18.58 10.84 13.35
C ASP A 73 19.23 9.44 13.29
N ASP A 74 18.44 8.37 13.24
CA ASP A 74 18.88 6.98 13.08
C ASP A 74 18.58 6.47 11.67
N GLU A 75 19.63 6.34 10.87
CA GLU A 75 19.59 5.82 9.50
C GLU A 75 19.21 4.33 9.41
N ASN A 76 19.09 3.60 10.53
CA ASN A 76 18.65 2.20 10.56
C ASN A 76 17.16 2.03 10.84
N SER A 77 16.48 3.09 11.27
CA SER A 77 15.09 3.05 11.69
C SER A 77 14.08 3.14 10.53
N TRP A 78 14.56 3.15 9.27
CA TRP A 78 13.69 3.18 8.10
C TRP A 78 12.81 1.92 7.99
N ILE A 79 11.54 2.19 7.72
CA ILE A 79 10.49 1.24 7.36
C ILE A 79 10.08 1.56 5.92
N ILE A 80 9.88 0.55 5.08
CA ILE A 80 9.44 0.71 3.70
C ILE A 80 8.16 -0.09 3.55
N ASN A 81 7.12 0.57 3.05
CA ASN A 81 5.83 -0.06 2.77
C ASN A 81 5.49 0.14 1.29
N HIS A 82 4.93 -0.90 0.67
CA HIS A 82 4.40 -0.81 -0.69
C HIS A 82 3.06 -0.08 -0.69
N VAL A 83 2.86 0.85 -1.62
CA VAL A 83 1.60 1.60 -1.77
C VAL A 83 0.79 1.06 -2.95
N THR A 84 1.37 1.08 -4.15
CA THR A 84 0.73 0.54 -5.37
C THR A 84 1.75 0.31 -6.47
N ASP A 85 1.47 -0.69 -7.32
CA ASP A 85 2.13 -0.85 -8.63
C ASP A 85 1.72 0.27 -9.60
N ILE A 86 2.71 0.79 -10.31
CA ILE A 86 2.59 1.76 -11.41
C ILE A 86 3.45 1.34 -12.62
N THR A 87 3.78 0.06 -12.76
CA THR A 87 4.68 -0.46 -13.81
C THR A 87 4.16 -0.13 -15.21
N GLN A 88 2.85 -0.24 -15.43
CA GLN A 88 2.26 0.17 -16.70
C GLN A 88 2.33 1.69 -16.89
N SER A 89 2.10 2.44 -15.82
CA SER A 89 2.05 3.90 -15.87
C SER A 89 3.44 4.51 -16.08
N SER A 90 4.49 3.89 -15.55
CA SER A 90 5.88 4.31 -15.78
C SER A 90 6.34 4.12 -17.22
N ASN A 91 5.62 3.30 -18.00
CA ASN A 91 5.88 3.08 -19.41
C ASN A 91 5.03 3.99 -20.32
N TYR A 92 4.19 4.87 -19.76
CA TYR A 92 3.48 5.84 -20.55
C TYR A 92 4.41 6.96 -20.99
N ASP A 93 4.38 7.25 -22.29
CA ASP A 93 5.11 8.34 -22.93
C ASP A 93 4.08 9.15 -23.72
N TYR A 94 4.05 10.45 -23.48
CA TYR A 94 3.20 11.37 -24.23
C TYR A 94 4.08 12.34 -25.03
N ASP A 95 4.16 12.12 -26.35
CA ASP A 95 4.90 12.97 -27.29
C ASP A 95 6.37 13.21 -26.87
N GLY A 96 7.03 12.17 -26.34
CA GLY A 96 8.39 12.21 -25.83
C GLY A 96 8.55 12.75 -24.41
N GLN A 97 7.43 13.02 -23.72
CA GLN A 97 7.42 13.29 -22.29
C GLN A 97 7.31 11.98 -21.52
N ASP A 98 8.33 11.66 -20.72
CA ASP A 98 8.36 10.44 -19.94
C ASP A 98 7.42 10.50 -18.73
N ALA A 99 7.08 9.32 -18.20
CA ALA A 99 6.13 9.17 -17.10
C ALA A 99 6.48 9.98 -15.85
N GLN A 100 7.76 10.19 -15.55
CA GLN A 100 8.16 10.94 -14.37
C GLN A 100 7.83 12.44 -14.49
N GLN A 101 7.42 12.93 -15.66
CA GLN A 101 7.02 14.32 -15.83
C GLN A 101 5.56 14.59 -15.47
N PHE A 102 4.75 13.55 -15.24
CA PHE A 102 3.34 13.68 -14.85
C PHE A 102 2.88 12.71 -13.75
N LEU A 103 3.67 11.68 -13.40
CA LEU A 103 3.40 10.82 -12.26
C LEU A 103 3.87 11.50 -10.96
N PHE A 104 2.95 12.21 -10.31
CA PHE A 104 3.21 12.90 -9.05
C PHE A 104 2.41 12.24 -7.91
N PRO A 105 3.05 11.75 -6.84
CA PRO A 105 2.32 11.38 -5.65
C PRO A 105 1.74 12.63 -4.99
N GLY A 106 0.52 12.54 -4.46
CA GLY A 106 -0.04 13.53 -3.56
C GLY A 106 -0.42 12.87 -2.24
N ILE A 107 -0.11 13.52 -1.12
CA ILE A 107 -0.37 12.97 0.22
C ILE A 107 -1.13 13.94 1.10
N SER A 108 -1.99 13.40 1.97
CA SER A 108 -2.63 14.17 3.03
C SER A 108 -2.72 13.34 4.30
N PHE A 109 -2.29 13.92 5.41
CA PHE A 109 -2.45 13.32 6.73
C PHE A 109 -3.73 13.82 7.36
N SER A 110 -4.47 12.91 7.96
CA SER A 110 -5.67 13.29 8.68
C SER A 110 -5.34 14.18 9.88
N ASN A 111 -6.13 15.23 10.05
CA ASN A 111 -6.09 16.08 11.24
C ASN A 111 -6.97 15.57 12.39
N THR A 112 -7.76 14.51 12.17
CA THR A 112 -8.62 13.88 13.17
C THR A 112 -7.97 12.66 13.82
N SER A 113 -7.14 11.92 13.06
CA SER A 113 -6.40 10.76 13.56
C SER A 113 -4.98 10.73 13.01
N SER A 114 -4.01 10.44 13.87
CA SER A 114 -2.59 10.51 13.48
C SER A 114 -2.11 9.36 12.60
N ASN A 115 -2.88 8.27 12.53
CA ASN A 115 -2.58 7.05 11.79
C ASN A 115 -3.25 7.00 10.40
N VAL A 116 -4.10 7.97 10.06
CA VAL A 116 -4.80 7.99 8.77
C VAL A 116 -4.03 8.84 7.77
N ILE A 117 -3.68 8.22 6.64
CA ILE A 117 -2.95 8.85 5.54
C ILE A 117 -3.71 8.60 4.24
N TRP A 118 -3.95 9.64 3.47
CA TRP A 118 -4.46 9.55 2.12
C TRP A 118 -3.32 9.67 1.13
N PHE A 119 -3.35 8.81 0.11
CA PHE A 119 -2.41 8.83 -0.99
C PHE A 119 -3.18 8.87 -2.31
N VAL A 120 -2.88 9.86 -3.13
CA VAL A 120 -3.50 10.06 -4.44
C VAL A 120 -2.40 10.02 -5.50
N CYS A 121 -2.63 9.30 -6.59
CA CYS A 121 -1.63 9.16 -7.64
C CYS A 121 -2.25 9.03 -9.03
N ASN A 122 -1.42 9.24 -10.04
CA ASN A 122 -1.75 9.01 -11.44
C ASN A 122 -1.52 7.54 -11.78
N LYS A 123 -2.44 6.90 -12.49
CA LYS A 123 -2.19 5.60 -13.12
C LYS A 123 -2.86 5.52 -14.47
N VAL A 124 -2.25 4.80 -15.39
CA VAL A 124 -2.87 4.42 -16.67
C VAL A 124 -4.19 3.70 -16.41
N SER A 125 -5.25 4.14 -17.08
CA SER A 125 -6.61 3.59 -17.01
C SER A 125 -7.04 2.92 -18.31
N ALA A 126 -6.47 3.32 -19.46
CA ALA A 126 -6.82 2.77 -20.77
C ALA A 126 -5.61 2.63 -21.71
N PHE A 127 -5.73 1.70 -22.67
CA PHE A 127 -4.76 1.46 -23.74
C PHE A 127 -5.44 0.97 -25.01
N ASP A 128 -4.79 1.19 -26.14
CA ASP A 128 -5.20 0.73 -27.46
C ASP A 128 -4.05 0.02 -28.21
N GLU A 129 -4.21 -0.16 -29.53
CA GLU A 129 -3.19 -0.81 -30.37
C GLU A 129 -1.89 -0.01 -30.54
N ASN A 130 -1.90 1.29 -30.21
CA ASN A 130 -0.79 2.22 -30.36
C ASN A 130 -0.09 2.53 -29.03
N GLY A 131 -0.67 2.15 -27.89
CA GLY A 131 -0.05 2.31 -26.58
C GLY A 131 -1.08 2.61 -25.49
N TYR A 132 -0.61 3.13 -24.36
CA TYR A 132 -1.50 3.67 -23.35
C TYR A 132 -2.13 4.96 -23.84
N THR A 133 -3.41 5.16 -23.52
CA THR A 133 -4.17 6.29 -24.05
C THR A 133 -4.60 7.24 -22.96
N ASP A 134 -4.83 6.76 -21.74
CA ASP A 134 -5.46 7.55 -20.68
C ASP A 134 -4.78 7.30 -19.33
N ILE A 135 -4.63 8.37 -18.56
CA ILE A 135 -4.19 8.35 -17.16
C ILE A 135 -5.30 8.91 -16.30
N ASP A 136 -5.59 8.25 -15.19
CA ASP A 136 -6.57 8.71 -14.22
C ASP A 136 -5.94 8.95 -12.84
N ILE A 137 -6.71 9.62 -11.98
CA ILE A 137 -6.41 9.81 -10.57
C ILE A 137 -6.96 8.65 -9.73
N TYR A 138 -6.09 7.96 -9.02
CA TYR A 138 -6.42 6.86 -8.11
C TYR A 138 -6.23 7.31 -6.67
N LEU A 139 -7.11 6.85 -5.79
CA LEU A 139 -7.09 7.16 -4.36
C LEU A 139 -6.86 5.91 -3.52
N TYR A 140 -6.02 6.08 -2.50
CA TYR A 140 -5.68 5.08 -1.51
C TYR A 140 -5.76 5.70 -0.11
N ARG A 141 -6.08 4.86 0.90
CA ARG A 141 -6.11 5.27 2.32
C ARG A 141 -5.37 4.26 3.19
N SER A 142 -4.53 4.73 4.08
CA SER A 142 -3.98 3.92 5.17
C SER A 142 -4.63 4.32 6.50
N GLU A 143 -4.84 3.36 7.40
CA GLU A 143 -5.32 3.57 8.77
C GLU A 143 -4.32 3.03 9.82
N ASP A 144 -3.12 2.67 9.39
CA ASP A 144 -2.10 2.01 10.22
C ASP A 144 -0.73 2.66 10.03
N PHE A 145 -0.73 3.99 9.90
CA PHE A 145 0.48 4.80 9.77
C PHE A 145 1.24 4.51 8.46
N GLY A 146 0.53 4.11 7.42
CA GLY A 146 1.08 3.83 6.10
C GLY A 146 1.71 2.44 5.96
N SER A 147 1.40 1.51 6.86
CA SER A 147 1.88 0.13 6.82
C SER A 147 1.11 -0.71 5.79
N SER A 148 -0.17 -0.41 5.60
CA SER A 148 -1.04 -0.98 4.56
C SER A 148 -1.93 0.09 3.92
N TRP A 149 -2.43 -0.18 2.71
CA TRP A 149 -3.14 0.77 1.86
C TRP A 149 -4.42 0.17 1.25
N LEU A 150 -5.54 0.85 1.45
CA LEU A 150 -6.86 0.54 0.92
C LEU A 150 -7.07 1.13 -0.47
N TRP A 151 -7.42 0.25 -1.40
CA TRP A 151 -8.18 0.48 -2.64
C TRP A 151 -9.40 1.39 -2.50
N ILE A 152 -9.33 2.72 -2.68
CA ILE A 152 -10.57 3.54 -2.65
C ILE A 152 -11.24 3.58 -4.02
N GLY A 153 -10.49 3.88 -5.08
CA GLY A 153 -11.07 3.91 -6.43
C GLY A 153 -10.25 4.70 -7.46
N ASN A 154 -10.67 4.57 -8.72
CA ASN A 154 -10.34 5.50 -9.79
C ASN A 154 -11.35 6.67 -9.72
N LEU A 155 -10.88 7.88 -9.41
CA LEU A 155 -11.71 9.04 -9.10
C LEU A 155 -12.12 9.86 -10.32
N THR A 156 -11.28 9.93 -11.34
CA THR A 156 -11.58 10.70 -12.56
C THR A 156 -12.31 9.84 -13.58
N ASN A 157 -11.84 8.60 -13.78
CA ASN A 157 -12.43 7.61 -14.68
C ASN A 157 -12.88 8.24 -16.01
N THR A 158 -11.97 8.98 -16.66
CA THR A 158 -12.23 9.56 -17.96
C THR A 158 -12.40 8.46 -19.01
N THR A 159 -13.29 8.67 -19.98
CA THR A 159 -13.67 7.61 -20.94
C THR A 159 -13.74 8.08 -22.39
N ASP A 160 -13.53 9.37 -22.64
CA ASP A 160 -13.80 10.01 -23.93
C ASP A 160 -12.54 10.42 -24.69
N GLY A 161 -11.34 10.00 -24.29
CA GLY A 161 -10.14 10.26 -25.08
C GLY A 161 -8.83 10.06 -24.34
N HIS A 162 -7.79 10.72 -24.85
CA HIS A 162 -6.48 10.79 -24.22
C HIS A 162 -6.45 11.93 -23.22
N HIS A 163 -6.69 11.63 -21.95
CA HIS A 163 -6.53 12.61 -20.89
C HIS A 163 -5.25 12.36 -20.10
N ILE A 164 -4.68 13.49 -19.66
CA ILE A 164 -3.46 13.53 -18.85
C ILE A 164 -3.81 14.28 -17.58
N GLU A 165 -4.47 13.57 -16.70
CA GLU A 165 -4.70 13.92 -15.32
C GLU A 165 -3.31 14.02 -14.69
N SER A 166 -2.87 15.24 -14.37
CA SER A 166 -1.51 15.53 -13.91
C SER A 166 -1.53 16.58 -12.81
N TYR A 167 -0.35 16.94 -12.29
CA TYR A 167 -0.18 17.97 -11.27
C TYR A 167 -1.10 17.81 -10.06
N ILE A 168 -1.15 16.59 -9.51
CA ILE A 168 -1.92 16.30 -8.31
C ILE A 168 -1.37 17.10 -7.14
N HIS A 169 -2.25 17.74 -6.37
CA HIS A 169 -1.90 18.30 -5.08
C HIS A 169 -3.04 18.06 -4.09
N ALA A 170 -2.80 17.19 -3.11
CA ALA A 170 -3.72 16.94 -2.02
C ALA A 170 -3.74 18.10 -1.02
N ALA A 171 -4.91 18.45 -0.51
CA ALA A 171 -5.03 19.46 0.53
C ALA A 171 -4.42 18.93 1.83
N PRO A 172 -3.65 19.72 2.61
CA PRO A 172 -2.85 19.23 3.74
C PRO A 172 -3.65 18.91 5.01
N LEU A 173 -4.99 19.00 4.98
CA LEU A 173 -5.86 18.89 6.16
C LEU A 173 -7.08 18.02 5.85
N SER A 174 -6.84 16.78 5.42
CA SER A 174 -7.90 15.77 5.34
C SER A 174 -8.45 15.43 6.72
N THR A 175 -9.61 14.77 6.77
CA THR A 175 -10.07 14.02 7.94
C THR A 175 -9.94 12.53 7.67
N ASP A 176 -10.37 11.68 8.61
CA ASP A 176 -10.32 10.23 8.43
C ASP A 176 -11.18 9.73 7.24
N ASN A 177 -12.18 10.52 6.86
CA ASN A 177 -13.16 10.16 5.83
C ASN A 177 -13.25 11.19 4.71
N ASP A 178 -12.40 12.21 4.69
CA ASP A 178 -12.54 13.31 3.73
C ASP A 178 -11.19 13.78 3.22
N ILE A 179 -11.03 13.80 1.91
CA ILE A 179 -9.88 14.41 1.24
C ILE A 179 -10.36 15.30 0.09
N THR A 180 -9.73 16.47 -0.01
CA THR A 180 -9.83 17.34 -1.18
C THR A 180 -8.48 17.42 -1.87
N PHE A 181 -8.44 17.48 -3.18
CA PHE A 181 -7.23 17.63 -3.97
C PHE A 181 -7.50 18.47 -5.22
N MET A 182 -6.44 18.98 -5.84
CA MET A 182 -6.51 19.56 -7.17
C MET A 182 -5.67 18.75 -8.14
N TYR A 183 -6.03 18.83 -9.42
CA TYR A 183 -5.29 18.25 -10.53
C TYR A 183 -5.55 19.07 -11.79
N ALA A 184 -4.77 18.83 -12.83
CA ALA A 184 -4.91 19.47 -14.13
C ALA A 184 -5.19 18.44 -15.23
N ILE A 185 -5.94 18.85 -16.25
CA ILE A 185 -6.00 18.15 -17.54
C ILE A 185 -5.66 19.16 -18.63
N PRO A 186 -4.69 18.89 -19.52
CA PRO A 186 -4.40 19.76 -20.64
C PRO A 186 -5.52 19.69 -21.69
N ASP A 187 -5.98 20.85 -22.15
CA ASP A 187 -6.85 20.99 -23.31
C ASP A 187 -5.99 20.88 -24.58
N LEU A 188 -5.81 19.65 -25.06
CA LEU A 188 -4.90 19.30 -26.16
C LEU A 188 -5.29 19.92 -27.53
N ASP A 189 -6.47 20.53 -27.63
CA ASP A 189 -6.89 21.29 -28.82
C ASP A 189 -6.40 22.76 -28.80
N VAL A 190 -5.91 23.23 -27.65
CA VAL A 190 -5.56 24.65 -27.43
C VAL A 190 -4.10 24.78 -27.01
N GLN A 191 -3.21 24.74 -28.01
CA GLN A 191 -1.78 25.01 -27.80
C GLN A 191 -1.54 26.49 -27.43
N THR A 192 -0.77 26.71 -26.37
CA THR A 192 -0.42 28.05 -25.86
C THR A 192 1.00 28.48 -26.22
N ASN A 193 1.88 27.51 -26.50
CA ASN A 193 3.24 27.73 -26.96
C ASN A 193 3.54 26.83 -28.19
N PRO A 194 3.79 27.39 -29.38
CA PRO A 194 3.97 26.63 -30.62
C PRO A 194 5.39 26.09 -30.83
N ASP A 195 6.37 26.52 -30.02
CA ASP A 195 7.79 26.24 -30.25
C ASP A 195 8.31 25.03 -29.44
N ASP A 196 7.48 24.40 -28.61
CA ASP A 196 7.85 23.28 -27.73
C ASP A 196 6.77 22.16 -27.74
N PHE A 197 7.21 20.92 -27.49
CA PHE A 197 6.41 19.69 -27.61
C PHE A 197 6.30 19.00 -26.24
N GLY A 198 5.25 19.36 -25.50
CA GLY A 198 4.87 18.69 -24.27
C GLY A 198 3.46 19.09 -23.82
N TYR A 199 2.83 18.22 -23.03
CA TYR A 199 1.51 18.50 -22.45
C TYR A 199 1.43 19.83 -21.65
N PRO A 200 2.50 20.37 -21.01
CA PRO A 200 2.44 21.65 -20.30
C PRO A 200 2.22 22.88 -21.20
N ASP A 201 2.54 22.79 -22.49
CA ASP A 201 2.40 23.88 -23.46
C ASP A 201 0.98 24.06 -24.00
N TYR A 202 0.07 23.19 -23.61
CA TYR A 202 -1.36 23.32 -23.87
C TYR A 202 -2.05 24.10 -22.75
N LYS A 203 -3.26 24.58 -23.01
CA LYS A 203 -4.07 25.26 -21.99
C LYS A 203 -4.40 24.27 -20.87
N GLN A 204 -3.89 24.53 -19.66
CA GLN A 204 -4.16 23.69 -18.50
C GLN A 204 -5.54 24.01 -17.90
N LEU A 205 -6.41 23.00 -17.80
CA LEU A 205 -7.68 23.08 -17.08
C LEU A 205 -7.48 22.56 -15.66
N ILE A 206 -7.75 23.39 -14.66
CA ILE A 206 -7.59 23.02 -13.24
C ILE A 206 -8.92 22.53 -12.68
N TYR A 207 -8.89 21.36 -12.05
CA TYR A 207 -10.01 20.70 -11.43
C TYR A 207 -9.78 20.53 -9.93
N PHE A 208 -10.88 20.42 -9.20
CA PHE A 208 -10.88 20.14 -7.76
C PHE A 208 -11.65 18.85 -7.53
N GLY A 209 -10.97 17.86 -6.98
CA GLY A 209 -11.56 16.60 -6.53
C GLY A 209 -11.87 16.66 -5.05
N HIS A 210 -12.99 16.07 -4.66
CA HIS A 210 -13.39 15.89 -3.28
C HIS A 210 -13.93 14.48 -3.12
N TYR A 211 -13.34 13.72 -2.20
CA TYR A 211 -13.82 12.41 -1.80
C TYR A 211 -14.27 12.48 -0.34
N GLN A 212 -15.51 12.07 -0.11
CA GLN A 212 -16.06 11.87 1.23
C GLN A 212 -16.49 10.40 1.34
N GLY A 213 -15.72 9.63 2.11
CA GLY A 213 -16.09 8.27 2.48
C GLY A 213 -17.18 8.29 3.55
N GLU A 214 -17.97 7.20 3.61
CA GLU A 214 -18.70 6.91 4.84
C GLU A 214 -17.71 6.41 5.90
N ASP A 215 -18.00 6.64 7.18
CA ASP A 215 -17.35 5.89 8.26
C ASP A 215 -17.49 4.42 7.87
N PHE A 216 -16.38 3.75 7.55
CA PHE A 216 -16.38 2.30 7.42
C PHE A 216 -16.72 1.78 8.82
N GLU A 217 -18.01 1.63 9.12
CA GLU A 217 -18.40 0.81 10.25
C GLU A 217 -17.75 -0.56 10.02
N LEU A 218 -17.20 -1.14 11.09
CA LEU A 218 -16.57 -2.46 11.18
C LEU A 218 -17.47 -3.64 10.72
N GLY A 219 -18.46 -3.41 9.86
CA GLY A 219 -19.44 -4.35 9.36
C GLY A 219 -19.02 -5.16 8.14
N ASP A 220 -17.94 -4.79 7.42
CA ASP A 220 -17.47 -5.52 6.23
C ASP A 220 -16.03 -6.07 6.34
N ASN A 221 -15.36 -5.97 7.50
CA ASN A 221 -14.05 -6.61 7.75
C ASN A 221 -14.21 -8.07 8.20
N SER A 222 -14.69 -8.97 7.35
CA SER A 222 -14.94 -10.36 7.72
C SER A 222 -13.68 -11.22 7.61
N LEU A 223 -12.90 -11.29 8.69
CA LEU A 223 -12.13 -12.51 8.90
C LEU A 223 -13.10 -13.67 9.13
N VAL A 224 -13.06 -14.66 8.25
CA VAL A 224 -13.94 -15.82 8.29
C VAL A 224 -13.18 -17.00 8.88
N ILE A 225 -13.68 -17.59 9.96
CA ILE A 225 -13.17 -18.88 10.41
C ILE A 225 -13.72 -19.94 9.45
N THR A 226 -12.83 -20.59 8.69
CA THR A 226 -13.21 -21.56 7.66
C THR A 226 -13.19 -22.98 8.18
N GLU A 227 -12.29 -23.30 9.12
CA GLU A 227 -12.19 -24.62 9.73
C GLU A 227 -11.87 -24.53 11.23
N ILE A 228 -12.35 -25.51 12.00
CA ILE A 228 -12.07 -25.65 13.45
C ILE A 228 -11.84 -27.13 13.77
N MET A 229 -10.73 -27.43 14.43
CA MET A 229 -10.41 -28.73 15.01
C MET A 229 -10.19 -28.58 16.51
N GLN A 230 -11.27 -28.61 17.30
CA GLN A 230 -11.20 -28.50 18.77
C GLN A 230 -11.01 -29.86 19.49
N ASN A 231 -11.35 -30.98 18.83
CA ASN A 231 -11.33 -32.32 19.44
C ASN A 231 -10.63 -33.34 18.52
N PRO A 232 -9.31 -33.26 18.35
CA PRO A 232 -8.57 -34.18 17.49
C PRO A 232 -8.65 -35.63 18.00
N SER A 233 -8.96 -36.57 17.10
CA SER A 233 -8.89 -38.00 17.43
C SER A 233 -7.53 -38.64 17.17
N ALA A 234 -6.68 -37.98 16.39
CA ALA A 234 -5.37 -38.50 15.97
C ALA A 234 -4.29 -38.30 17.04
N VAL A 235 -4.39 -37.21 17.81
CA VAL A 235 -3.50 -36.81 18.90
C VAL A 235 -4.34 -36.20 20.02
N ASN A 236 -3.78 -35.99 21.22
CA ASN A 236 -4.51 -35.32 22.29
C ASN A 236 -4.75 -33.84 21.95
N ASP A 237 -5.80 -33.27 22.52
CA ASP A 237 -6.17 -31.84 22.39
C ASP A 237 -4.97 -30.91 22.66
N GLU A 238 -4.15 -31.19 23.68
CA GLU A 238 -2.92 -30.45 24.02
C GLU A 238 -1.93 -30.29 22.84
N PHE A 239 -2.05 -31.11 21.80
CA PHE A 239 -1.15 -31.11 20.64
C PHE A 239 -1.84 -30.87 19.30
N GLY A 240 -3.17 -30.99 19.20
CA GLY A 240 -3.84 -31.09 17.90
C GLY A 240 -4.97 -30.10 17.67
N GLU A 241 -5.11 -29.08 18.52
CA GLU A 241 -6.13 -28.06 18.34
C GLU A 241 -5.66 -26.99 17.36
N TRP A 242 -6.51 -26.67 16.38
CA TRP A 242 -6.24 -25.62 15.41
C TRP A 242 -7.52 -25.08 14.79
N PHE A 243 -7.43 -23.91 14.17
CA PHE A 243 -8.48 -23.34 13.34
C PHE A 243 -7.86 -22.55 12.20
N GLU A 244 -8.61 -22.39 11.12
CA GLU A 244 -8.20 -21.65 9.93
C GLU A 244 -9.00 -20.36 9.81
N ILE A 245 -8.32 -19.26 9.50
CA ILE A 245 -8.93 -17.99 9.17
C ILE A 245 -8.68 -17.68 7.69
N TYR A 246 -9.74 -17.32 6.98
CA TYR A 246 -9.71 -16.74 5.65
C TYR A 246 -9.93 -15.23 5.72
N ASN A 247 -9.16 -14.51 4.92
CA ASN A 247 -9.36 -13.09 4.71
C ASN A 247 -10.12 -12.87 3.40
N ASP A 248 -11.41 -12.59 3.52
CA ASP A 248 -12.28 -12.24 2.39
C ASP A 248 -12.15 -10.77 1.96
N ASN A 249 -11.33 -9.99 2.66
CA ASN A 249 -11.07 -8.60 2.33
C ASN A 249 -10.12 -8.50 1.13
N GLN A 250 -10.15 -7.31 0.51
CA GLN A 250 -9.20 -6.93 -0.53
C GLN A 250 -7.84 -6.45 0.01
N MET A 251 -7.67 -6.34 1.33
CA MET A 251 -6.44 -5.89 2.00
C MET A 251 -5.84 -6.96 2.89
N ALA A 252 -4.52 -6.91 3.09
CA ALA A 252 -3.89 -7.69 4.14
C ALA A 252 -4.38 -7.20 5.52
N VAL A 253 -4.67 -8.12 6.42
CA VAL A 253 -5.07 -7.80 7.79
C VAL A 253 -3.90 -8.11 8.72
N SER A 254 -3.46 -7.12 9.50
CA SER A 254 -2.57 -7.38 10.63
C SER A 254 -3.39 -8.03 11.75
N LEU A 255 -3.01 -9.25 12.12
CA LEU A 255 -3.61 -9.97 13.25
C LEU A 255 -2.94 -9.60 14.58
N THR A 256 -1.92 -8.74 14.57
CA THR A 256 -1.23 -8.28 15.77
C THR A 256 -2.22 -7.64 16.75
N GLY A 257 -2.25 -8.13 17.99
CA GLY A 257 -3.15 -7.65 19.04
C GLY A 257 -4.56 -8.26 19.01
N TYR A 258 -4.88 -9.11 18.01
CA TYR A 258 -6.13 -9.86 18.01
C TYR A 258 -6.16 -10.81 19.20
N LYS A 259 -7.37 -11.04 19.73
CA LYS A 259 -7.59 -11.88 20.90
C LYS A 259 -8.30 -13.16 20.48
N LEU A 260 -7.65 -14.29 20.70
CA LEU A 260 -8.27 -15.60 20.57
C LEU A 260 -8.97 -15.89 21.89
N LYS A 261 -10.25 -16.21 21.82
CA LYS A 261 -11.08 -16.49 22.99
C LYS A 261 -12.26 -17.38 22.61
N ASP A 262 -12.62 -18.30 23.49
CA ASP A 262 -13.84 -19.10 23.42
C ASP A 262 -14.85 -18.70 24.53
N SER A 263 -15.73 -19.61 24.96
CA SER A 263 -16.66 -19.35 26.07
C SER A 263 -16.01 -19.43 27.46
N GLY A 264 -14.74 -19.80 27.55
CA GLY A 264 -13.92 -19.89 28.74
C GLY A 264 -13.38 -18.54 29.24
N THR A 265 -12.33 -18.63 30.07
CA THR A 265 -11.73 -17.46 30.75
C THR A 265 -10.34 -17.12 30.25
N ASP A 266 -9.68 -18.10 29.64
CA ASP A 266 -8.42 -18.04 28.94
C ASP A 266 -8.53 -17.21 27.65
N ILE A 267 -7.45 -16.50 27.33
CA ILE A 267 -7.34 -15.62 26.19
C ILE A 267 -5.88 -15.67 25.72
N HIS A 268 -5.67 -15.88 24.43
CA HIS A 268 -4.38 -15.64 23.79
C HIS A 268 -4.43 -14.31 23.03
N VAL A 269 -3.37 -13.51 23.13
CA VAL A 269 -3.20 -12.30 22.31
C VAL A 269 -2.17 -12.62 21.25
N ILE A 270 -2.49 -12.37 19.98
CA ILE A 270 -1.53 -12.56 18.89
C ILE A 270 -0.44 -11.49 19.03
N GLU A 271 0.77 -11.94 19.35
CA GLU A 271 1.98 -11.11 19.44
C GLU A 271 2.84 -11.22 18.18
N GLY A 272 3.67 -10.21 17.92
CA GLY A 272 4.53 -10.13 16.73
C GLY A 272 3.78 -9.65 15.49
N ASN A 273 4.48 -9.63 14.35
CA ASN A 273 3.95 -9.17 13.07
C ASN A 273 3.35 -10.35 12.29
N LEU A 274 2.05 -10.57 12.44
CA LEU A 274 1.31 -11.61 11.73
C LEU A 274 0.35 -10.94 10.74
N PHE A 275 0.57 -11.15 9.44
CA PHE A 275 -0.26 -10.58 8.39
C PHE A 275 -0.97 -11.68 7.62
N LEU A 276 -2.28 -11.52 7.44
CA LEU A 276 -3.10 -12.38 6.60
C LEU A 276 -3.42 -11.64 5.30
N LEU A 277 -2.79 -12.04 4.20
CA LEU A 277 -2.93 -11.41 2.88
C LEU A 277 -4.38 -11.51 2.33
N PRO A 278 -4.77 -10.66 1.38
CA PRO A 278 -6.08 -10.76 0.71
C PRO A 278 -6.30 -12.14 0.10
N ASN A 279 -7.54 -12.64 0.16
CA ASN A 279 -7.92 -13.93 -0.43
C ASN A 279 -7.02 -15.11 -0.01
N SER A 280 -6.40 -15.02 1.17
CA SER A 280 -5.47 -16.01 1.69
C SER A 280 -5.97 -16.59 3.01
N TYR A 281 -5.33 -17.68 3.43
CA TYR A 281 -5.66 -18.42 4.65
C TYR A 281 -4.47 -18.41 5.60
N ILE A 282 -4.75 -18.53 6.88
CA ILE A 282 -3.75 -18.79 7.90
C ILE A 282 -4.28 -19.81 8.91
N VAL A 283 -3.42 -20.74 9.31
CA VAL A 283 -3.73 -21.79 10.26
C VAL A 283 -3.08 -21.45 11.60
N LEU A 284 -3.89 -21.31 12.64
CA LEU A 284 -3.43 -21.09 14.01
C LEU A 284 -3.63 -22.37 14.83
N GLY A 285 -2.60 -22.81 15.55
CA GLY A 285 -2.64 -24.06 16.32
C GLY A 285 -1.92 -23.97 17.65
N ASN A 286 -2.17 -24.90 18.56
CA ASN A 286 -1.49 -24.94 19.86
C ASN A 286 -0.10 -25.61 19.82
N ASN A 287 0.24 -26.27 18.72
CA ASN A 287 1.52 -26.97 18.54
C ASN A 287 1.96 -26.99 17.06
N GLU A 288 3.09 -26.35 16.75
CA GLU A 288 3.65 -26.29 15.39
C GLU A 288 4.50 -27.52 15.00
N ASP A 289 4.83 -28.42 15.95
CA ASP A 289 5.64 -29.61 15.66
C ASP A 289 4.82 -30.67 14.90
N LEU A 290 5.06 -30.74 13.59
CA LEU A 290 4.46 -31.70 12.65
C LEU A 290 4.53 -33.17 13.10
N ASN A 291 5.52 -33.53 13.93
CA ASN A 291 5.66 -34.92 14.41
C ASN A 291 4.68 -35.26 15.53
N THR A 292 4.16 -34.25 16.22
CA THR A 292 3.35 -34.42 17.43
C THR A 292 1.94 -33.83 17.30
N ASN A 293 1.71 -32.94 16.33
CA ASN A 293 0.40 -32.30 16.10
C ASN A 293 -0.54 -33.05 15.14
N GLY A 294 -0.17 -34.27 14.73
CA GLY A 294 -0.94 -35.04 13.76
C GLY A 294 -0.64 -34.69 12.29
N GLY A 295 0.38 -33.87 12.03
CA GLY A 295 0.89 -33.55 10.69
C GLY A 295 0.28 -32.30 10.05
N VAL A 296 -0.26 -31.38 10.85
CA VAL A 296 -0.89 -30.13 10.38
C VAL A 296 0.16 -29.03 10.29
N SER A 297 0.22 -28.31 9.17
CA SER A 297 1.08 -27.13 9.05
C SER A 297 0.44 -25.95 9.79
N ILE A 298 1.13 -25.41 10.79
CA ILE A 298 0.68 -24.27 11.58
C ILE A 298 1.51 -23.05 11.19
N ASP A 299 0.84 -21.94 10.87
CA ASP A 299 1.49 -20.67 10.53
C ASP A 299 1.73 -19.81 11.77
N TYR A 300 0.90 -19.99 12.81
CA TYR A 300 1.06 -19.30 14.10
C TYR A 300 0.71 -20.22 15.26
N GLN A 301 1.68 -20.43 16.15
CA GLN A 301 1.44 -21.16 17.40
C GLN A 301 0.89 -20.22 18.48
N TYR A 302 -0.34 -20.49 18.96
CA TYR A 302 -0.88 -19.85 20.15
C TYR A 302 -0.58 -20.66 21.41
N ALA A 303 -0.71 -20.03 22.58
CA ALA A 303 -0.51 -20.66 23.88
C ALA A 303 -1.56 -20.15 24.88
N ASP A 304 -1.57 -20.71 26.09
CA ASP A 304 -2.39 -20.25 27.22
C ASP A 304 -3.92 -20.23 26.98
N ILE A 305 -4.39 -20.88 25.91
CA ILE A 305 -5.80 -21.10 25.59
C ILE A 305 -6.01 -22.52 25.07
N SER A 306 -7.18 -23.11 25.36
CA SER A 306 -7.69 -24.33 24.73
C SER A 306 -9.02 -24.05 24.02
N LEU A 307 -9.33 -24.78 22.95
CA LEU A 307 -10.61 -24.63 22.26
C LEU A 307 -11.72 -25.39 23.00
N GLY A 308 -12.85 -24.74 23.25
CA GLY A 308 -13.99 -25.36 23.95
C GLY A 308 -14.57 -26.57 23.20
N ASN A 309 -14.57 -27.74 23.86
CA ASN A 309 -15.06 -29.02 23.34
C ASN A 309 -16.59 -29.23 23.40
#